data_AF-A0A1Q9DPG4-F1
#
_entry.id   AF-A0A1Q9DPG4-F1
#
_cell.length_a   1.000
_cell.length_b   1.000
_cell.length_c   1.000
_cell.angle_alpha   90.00
_cell.angle_beta   90.00
_cell.angle_gamma   90.00
#
_symmetry.space_group_name_H-M   'P 1'
#
loop_
_entity.id
_entity.type
_entity.pdbx_description
1 polymer ?
#
loop_
_entity_poly.entity_id
_entity_poly.type
_entity_poly.pdbx_seq_one_letter_code
_entity_poly.pdbx_strand_id
1 'polypeptide(L)'
;MCGSAREKMHKLREDDTVRFQERRERQRLFKDHKTEAGKFIEEFDGRWKDRQQALYNRWDSEVAQRVEQLRSFRLATCCRRAMARRKKSEDLALSSSFRNCNSPPGSNCDRCGKVVEKASEARWLGTVDEVPAYQRRPFILKFYRLEVPRLRHFWRLHNEFGNMWTHIVALVLTAWRFLAWIRSDLPGDAELSPARSTYAVGVVGFFVASLVTFAVSVTYHWRHCSNECEARCWLCLDISCCGLLLLGGFLSGVPMGFHCYPELQLRYVMQSVLVALAAVGAFASETAATRGDWSTPVLIIGGLSALIPALHWLLLCRPGREAAGAWLLLVIFCGSLASAVYSRSIPERYRPGHFDMVGNSHQLWHVFIYGAIAAYSEALVTVFSLTASPAFCL
;
A
#
# COMPACT_ATOMS: atom_id res chain seq x y z
N MET A 1 12.24 -40.34 -76.77
CA MET A 1 11.83 -39.59 -75.55
C MET A 1 12.58 -39.99 -74.26
N CYS A 2 13.43 -41.04 -74.22
CA CYS A 2 14.13 -41.45 -72.98
C CYS A 2 15.42 -40.66 -72.62
N GLY A 3 16.10 -40.01 -73.58
CA GLY A 3 17.38 -39.31 -73.31
C GLY A 3 17.23 -38.02 -72.49
N SER A 4 16.25 -37.17 -72.85
CA SER A 4 15.99 -35.88 -72.19
C SER A 4 15.50 -36.02 -70.74
N ALA A 5 14.77 -37.10 -70.43
CA ALA A 5 14.32 -37.38 -69.07
C ALA A 5 15.47 -37.78 -68.14
N ARG A 6 16.47 -38.52 -68.66
CA ARG A 6 17.62 -38.99 -67.88
C ARG A 6 18.56 -37.84 -67.49
N GLU A 7 18.76 -36.89 -68.39
CA GLU A 7 19.61 -35.71 -68.15
C GLU A 7 18.96 -34.74 -67.15
N LYS A 8 17.63 -34.54 -67.23
CA LYS A 8 16.89 -33.76 -66.23
C LYS A 8 16.93 -34.41 -64.85
N MET A 9 16.81 -35.74 -64.76
CA MET A 9 16.96 -36.45 -63.48
C MET A 9 18.37 -36.35 -62.90
N HIS A 10 19.42 -36.32 -63.73
CA HIS A 10 20.78 -36.15 -63.25
C HIS A 10 21.01 -34.76 -62.63
N LYS A 11 20.56 -33.70 -63.32
CA LYS A 11 20.66 -32.32 -62.80
C LYS A 11 19.85 -32.12 -61.52
N LEU A 12 18.63 -32.66 -61.45
CA LEU A 12 17.82 -32.61 -60.23
C LEU A 12 18.52 -33.31 -59.05
N ARG A 13 19.19 -34.43 -59.30
CA ARG A 13 19.95 -35.17 -58.28
C ARG A 13 21.19 -34.41 -57.80
N GLU A 14 21.89 -33.72 -58.70
CA GLU A 14 23.02 -32.84 -58.35
C GLU A 14 22.55 -31.64 -57.52
N ASP A 15 21.49 -30.95 -57.94
CA ASP A 15 20.91 -29.81 -57.20
C ASP A 15 20.42 -30.21 -55.80
N ASP A 16 19.79 -31.38 -55.67
CA ASP A 16 19.36 -31.91 -54.38
C ASP A 16 20.56 -32.26 -53.48
N THR A 17 21.66 -32.74 -54.06
CA THR A 17 22.89 -33.05 -53.32
C THR A 17 23.54 -31.77 -52.79
N VAL A 18 23.60 -30.71 -53.60
CA VAL A 18 24.12 -29.39 -53.18
C VAL A 18 23.23 -28.78 -52.10
N ARG A 19 21.91 -28.77 -52.27
CA ARG A 19 20.97 -28.27 -51.24
C ARG A 19 21.06 -29.07 -49.93
N PHE A 20 21.34 -30.36 -50.02
CA PHE A 20 21.54 -31.20 -48.83
C PHE A 20 22.83 -30.84 -48.09
N GLN A 21 23.92 -30.56 -48.82
CA GLN A 21 25.18 -30.12 -48.23
C GLN A 21 25.05 -28.74 -47.57
N GLU A 22 24.41 -27.76 -48.22
CA GLU A 22 24.17 -26.44 -47.63
C GLU A 22 23.31 -26.52 -46.35
N ARG A 23 22.27 -27.37 -46.33
CA ARG A 23 21.46 -27.57 -45.13
C ARG A 23 22.27 -28.16 -43.99
N ARG A 24 23.16 -29.12 -44.28
CA ARG A 24 24.07 -29.69 -43.27
C ARG A 24 25.04 -28.64 -42.71
N GLU A 25 25.56 -27.75 -43.55
CA GLU A 25 26.49 -26.71 -43.13
C GLU A 25 25.80 -25.65 -42.25
N ARG A 26 24.60 -25.20 -42.62
CA ARG A 26 23.77 -24.32 -41.76
C ARG A 26 23.44 -24.96 -40.42
N GLN A 27 23.14 -26.26 -40.39
CA GLN A 27 22.90 -26.97 -39.14
C GLN A 27 24.15 -27.04 -38.25
N ARG A 28 25.35 -27.18 -38.82
CA ARG A 28 26.60 -27.12 -38.06
C ARG A 28 26.83 -25.73 -37.49
N LEU A 29 26.74 -24.69 -38.31
CA LEU A 29 26.91 -23.29 -37.87
C LEU A 29 25.93 -22.90 -36.75
N PHE A 30 24.67 -23.34 -36.86
CA PHE A 30 23.67 -23.10 -35.82
C PHE A 30 24.03 -23.82 -34.51
N LYS A 31 24.56 -25.05 -34.59
CA LYS A 31 24.99 -25.80 -33.41
C LYS A 31 26.19 -25.15 -32.73
N ASP A 32 27.12 -24.60 -33.51
CA ASP A 32 28.29 -23.89 -33.01
C ASP A 32 27.89 -22.59 -32.30
N HIS A 33 27.04 -21.77 -32.93
CA HIS A 33 26.51 -20.53 -32.31
C HIS A 33 25.72 -20.83 -31.03
N LYS A 34 24.92 -21.90 -31.01
CA LYS A 34 24.18 -22.30 -29.81
C LYS A 34 25.13 -22.69 -28.67
N THR A 35 26.24 -23.35 -29.00
CA THR A 35 27.26 -23.76 -28.02
C THR A 35 27.99 -22.54 -27.47
N GLU A 36 28.33 -21.57 -28.32
CA GLU A 36 28.99 -20.33 -27.93
C GLU A 36 28.08 -19.43 -27.06
N ALA A 37 26.80 -19.30 -27.43
CA ALA A 37 25.81 -18.60 -26.61
C ALA A 37 25.61 -19.28 -25.24
N GLY A 38 25.62 -20.61 -25.19
CA GLY A 38 25.57 -21.36 -23.92
C GLY A 38 26.74 -21.02 -22.99
N LYS A 39 27.97 -21.00 -23.53
CA LYS A 39 29.18 -20.63 -22.77
C LYS A 39 29.10 -19.19 -22.25
N PHE A 40 28.62 -18.25 -23.07
CA PHE A 40 28.46 -16.86 -22.64
C PHE A 40 27.45 -16.71 -21.50
N ILE A 41 26.32 -17.43 -21.57
CA ILE A 41 25.29 -17.42 -20.52
C ILE A 41 25.84 -18.01 -19.22
N GLU A 42 26.57 -19.12 -19.27
CA GLU A 42 27.21 -19.72 -18.08
C GLU A 42 28.25 -18.77 -17.45
N GLU A 43 29.09 -18.13 -18.26
CA GLU A 43 30.07 -17.15 -17.77
C GLU A 43 29.40 -15.91 -17.17
N PHE A 44 28.31 -15.43 -17.78
CA PHE A 44 27.55 -14.30 -17.26
C PHE A 44 26.84 -14.66 -15.95
N ASP A 45 26.20 -15.83 -15.86
CA ASP A 45 25.53 -16.31 -14.65
C ASP A 45 26.52 -16.53 -13.50
N GLY A 46 27.72 -17.06 -13.79
CA GLY A 46 28.82 -17.17 -12.82
C GLY A 46 29.24 -15.81 -12.26
N ARG A 47 29.57 -14.84 -13.13
CA ARG A 47 29.94 -13.48 -12.71
C ARG A 47 28.82 -12.78 -11.95
N TRP A 48 27.56 -13.01 -12.35
CA TRP A 48 26.40 -12.44 -11.67
C TRP A 48 26.23 -13.01 -10.26
N LYS A 49 26.34 -14.33 -10.09
CA LYS A 49 26.30 -15.01 -8.80
C LYS A 49 27.42 -14.56 -7.88
N ASP A 50 28.65 -14.45 -8.38
CA ASP A 50 29.80 -13.97 -7.59
C ASP A 50 29.57 -12.53 -7.11
N ARG A 51 29.03 -11.66 -7.97
CA ARG A 51 28.71 -10.29 -7.61
C ARG A 51 27.57 -10.19 -6.60
N GLN A 52 26.55 -11.03 -6.72
CA GLN A 52 25.48 -11.11 -5.72
C GLN A 52 26.00 -11.61 -4.37
N GLN A 53 26.85 -12.64 -4.36
CA GLN A 53 27.44 -13.16 -3.13
C GLN A 53 28.35 -12.13 -2.46
N ALA A 54 29.14 -11.37 -3.23
CA ALA A 54 29.96 -10.29 -2.70
C ALA A 54 29.12 -9.16 -2.07
N LEU A 55 28.00 -8.79 -2.69
CA LEU A 55 27.06 -7.81 -2.14
C LEU A 55 26.36 -8.32 -0.88
N TYR A 56 25.96 -9.61 -0.87
CA TYR A 56 25.35 -10.24 0.29
C TYR A 56 26.33 -10.28 1.47
N ASN A 57 27.57 -10.70 1.25
CA ASN A 57 28.61 -10.75 2.29
C ASN A 57 28.94 -9.36 2.84
N ARG A 58 28.96 -8.31 1.99
CA ARG A 58 29.14 -6.92 2.45
C ARG A 58 27.96 -6.48 3.32
N TRP A 59 26.73 -6.70 2.86
CA TRP A 59 25.51 -6.39 3.62
C TRP A 59 25.47 -7.11 4.98
N ASP A 60 25.78 -8.41 5.00
CA ASP A 60 25.75 -9.22 6.22
C ASP A 60 26.82 -8.76 7.22
N SER A 61 28.00 -8.37 6.73
CA SER A 61 29.06 -7.79 7.57
C SER A 61 28.67 -6.41 8.15
N GLU A 62 28.03 -5.54 7.37
CA GLU A 62 27.56 -4.23 7.82
C GLU A 62 26.41 -4.36 8.82
N VAL A 63 25.49 -5.32 8.60
CA VAL A 63 24.39 -5.63 9.51
C VAL A 63 24.92 -6.26 10.80
N ALA A 64 25.83 -7.23 10.73
CA ALA A 64 26.44 -7.84 11.91
C ALA A 64 27.17 -6.78 12.76
N GLN A 65 27.91 -5.86 12.13
CA GLN A 65 28.59 -4.76 12.82
C GLN A 65 27.61 -3.79 13.49
N ARG A 66 26.46 -3.49 12.84
CA ARG A 66 25.40 -2.66 13.42
C ARG A 66 24.62 -3.36 14.53
N VAL A 67 24.38 -4.67 14.41
CA VAL A 67 23.71 -5.48 15.44
C VAL A 67 24.59 -5.59 16.69
N GLU A 68 25.91 -5.74 16.54
CA GLU A 68 26.85 -5.75 17.66
C GLU A 68 26.94 -4.38 18.36
N GLN A 69 26.91 -3.29 17.58
CA GLN A 69 26.78 -1.92 18.11
C GLN A 69 25.45 -1.69 18.85
N LEU A 70 24.35 -2.30 18.41
CA LEU A 70 23.04 -2.19 19.07
C LEU A 70 22.91 -3.08 20.30
N ARG A 71 23.54 -4.27 20.33
CA ARG A 71 23.57 -5.18 21.49
C ARG A 71 24.34 -4.60 22.68
N SER A 72 25.41 -3.84 22.41
CA SER A 72 26.14 -3.10 23.47
C SER A 72 25.34 -1.90 24.02
N PHE A 73 24.30 -1.45 23.32
CA PHE A 73 23.41 -0.36 23.72
C PHE A 73 22.16 -0.90 24.43
N ARG A 74 22.27 -1.25 25.72
CA ARG A 74 21.09 -1.52 26.57
C ARG A 74 20.09 -0.34 26.48
N LEU A 75 18.92 -0.61 25.90
CA LEU A 75 17.90 0.37 25.48
C LEU A 75 17.40 1.33 26.58
N ALA A 76 17.52 0.99 27.86
CA ALA A 76 17.02 1.82 28.96
C ALA A 76 17.88 3.08 29.25
N THR A 77 19.09 3.16 28.70
CA THR A 77 20.04 4.26 28.97
C THR A 77 20.09 5.27 27.83
N CYS A 78 19.72 4.87 26.60
CA CYS A 78 19.80 5.72 25.41
C CYS A 78 18.77 6.85 25.43
N CYS A 79 17.53 6.58 25.85
CA CYS A 79 16.49 7.62 25.96
C CYS A 79 16.89 8.71 26.99
N ARG A 80 17.47 8.30 28.14
CA ARG A 80 17.97 9.23 29.17
C ARG A 80 19.24 9.98 28.74
N ARG A 81 20.19 9.32 28.07
CA ARG A 81 21.43 9.95 27.58
C ARG A 81 21.21 10.83 26.34
N ALA A 82 20.26 10.51 25.46
CA ALA A 82 19.90 11.34 24.31
C ALA A 82 19.21 12.63 24.76
N MET A 83 18.31 12.55 25.75
CA MET A 83 17.71 13.73 26.39
C MET A 83 18.79 14.61 27.08
N ALA A 84 19.76 14.01 27.77
CA ALA A 84 20.85 14.74 28.41
C ALA A 84 21.89 15.31 27.43
N ARG A 85 22.18 14.60 26.32
CA ARG A 85 23.08 15.07 25.26
C ARG A 85 22.46 16.17 24.41
N ARG A 86 21.14 16.15 24.20
CA ARG A 86 20.41 17.24 23.53
C ARG A 86 20.50 18.55 24.34
N LYS A 87 20.31 18.48 25.66
CA LYS A 87 20.48 19.62 26.56
C LYS A 87 21.92 20.16 26.57
N LYS A 88 22.94 19.28 26.61
CA LYS A 88 24.35 19.68 26.57
C LYS A 88 24.81 20.20 25.19
N SER A 89 24.20 19.71 24.11
CA SER A 89 24.45 20.15 22.72
C SER A 89 23.85 21.53 22.46
N GLU A 90 22.66 21.81 22.99
CA GLU A 90 22.02 23.12 22.92
C GLU A 90 22.85 24.17 23.70
N ASP A 91 23.35 23.84 24.90
CA ASP A 91 24.21 24.73 25.70
C ASP A 91 25.60 24.98 25.06
N LEU A 92 26.18 24.00 24.35
CA LEU A 92 27.48 24.12 23.67
C LEU A 92 27.40 24.83 22.32
N ALA A 93 26.30 24.70 21.58
CA ALA A 93 26.06 25.42 20.33
C ALA A 93 25.87 26.93 20.56
N LEU A 94 25.25 27.31 21.69
CA LEU A 94 25.18 28.69 22.17
C LEU A 94 26.56 29.29 22.50
N SER A 95 27.53 28.47 22.95
CA SER A 95 28.89 28.90 23.31
C SER A 95 29.86 29.01 22.12
N SER A 96 29.69 28.20 21.08
CA SER A 96 30.60 28.19 19.91
C SER A 96 30.22 29.22 18.85
N SER A 97 28.94 29.61 18.75
CA SER A 97 28.48 30.62 17.78
C SER A 97 28.92 32.06 18.13
N PHE A 98 29.39 32.30 19.37
CA PHE A 98 29.98 33.57 19.81
C PHE A 98 31.45 33.77 19.38
N ARG A 99 32.12 32.76 18.82
CA ARG A 99 33.58 32.81 18.52
C ARG A 99 33.97 33.26 17.11
N ASN A 100 33.04 33.36 16.16
CA ASN A 100 33.35 33.68 14.75
C ASN A 100 32.81 35.04 14.27
N CYS A 101 32.70 36.03 15.16
CA CYS A 101 32.40 37.42 14.77
C CYS A 101 33.71 38.23 14.57
N ASN A 102 34.11 38.44 13.31
CA ASN A 102 35.17 39.40 12.94
C ASN A 102 34.60 40.81 12.77
N SER A 103 33.92 41.33 13.79
CA SER A 103 33.49 42.74 13.83
C SER A 103 34.39 43.51 14.81
N PRO A 104 34.81 44.75 14.50
CA PRO A 104 35.55 45.57 15.45
C PRO A 104 34.74 45.76 16.74
N PRO A 105 35.39 45.88 17.91
CA PRO A 105 34.69 45.99 19.19
C PRO A 105 33.85 47.28 19.17
N GLY A 106 32.52 47.14 19.08
CA GLY A 106 31.58 48.27 19.10
C GLY A 106 30.60 48.38 17.93
N SER A 107 30.64 47.50 16.91
CA SER A 107 29.63 47.54 15.83
C SER A 107 28.58 46.44 15.97
N ASN A 108 27.34 46.87 16.22
CA ASN A 108 26.15 46.03 16.34
C ASN A 108 25.82 45.36 14.99
N CYS A 109 26.38 44.19 14.69
CA CYS A 109 25.97 43.39 13.53
C CYS A 109 24.82 42.44 13.88
N ASP A 110 23.73 43.01 14.40
CA ASP A 110 22.46 42.32 14.64
C ASP A 110 21.76 41.83 13.35
N ARG A 111 22.33 42.14 12.17
CA ARG A 111 21.66 41.98 10.87
C ARG A 111 22.11 40.75 10.08
N CYS A 112 23.33 40.25 10.27
CA CYS A 112 23.86 39.13 9.47
C CYS A 112 23.50 37.76 10.07
N GLY A 113 23.53 37.62 11.40
CA GLY A 113 23.08 36.40 12.10
C GLY A 113 21.57 36.14 11.94
N LYS A 114 20.76 37.21 12.02
CA LYS A 114 19.30 37.12 11.88
C LYS A 114 18.82 36.72 10.48
N VAL A 115 19.66 36.81 9.44
CA VAL A 115 19.29 36.43 8.06
C VAL A 115 19.56 34.95 7.79
N VAL A 116 20.65 34.39 8.34
CA VAL A 116 21.02 32.98 8.15
C VAL A 116 20.24 32.07 9.11
N GLU A 117 20.00 32.48 10.36
CA GLU A 117 19.08 31.76 11.28
C GLU A 117 17.64 31.79 10.79
N LYS A 118 17.14 32.92 10.24
CA LYS A 118 15.82 32.96 9.61
C LYS A 118 15.73 32.08 8.36
N ALA A 119 16.82 31.88 7.63
CA ALA A 119 16.84 31.05 6.42
C ALA A 119 16.89 29.55 6.74
N SER A 120 17.58 29.15 7.82
CA SER A 120 17.63 27.74 8.27
C SER A 120 16.36 27.32 9.04
N GLU A 121 15.68 28.25 9.72
CA GLU A 121 14.32 28.03 10.24
C GLU A 121 13.23 28.02 9.15
N ALA A 122 13.51 28.51 7.93
CA ALA A 122 12.51 28.64 6.87
C ALA A 122 12.29 27.37 6.03
N ARG A 123 13.29 26.47 5.93
CA ARG A 123 13.22 25.30 5.03
C ARG A 123 12.78 24.03 5.77
N TRP A 124 11.47 23.79 5.76
CA TRP A 124 10.85 22.60 6.37
C TRP A 124 10.50 21.49 5.36
N LEU A 125 10.73 21.73 4.07
CA LEU A 125 10.52 20.79 2.97
C LEU A 125 11.84 20.45 2.27
N GLY A 126 12.00 19.18 1.92
CA GLY A 126 13.20 18.63 1.27
C GLY A 126 12.90 17.62 0.16
N THR A 127 13.97 17.05 -0.37
CA THR A 127 13.96 16.00 -1.38
C THR A 127 14.05 14.61 -0.75
N VAL A 128 13.84 13.57 -1.57
CA VAL A 128 13.92 12.16 -1.16
C VAL A 128 15.28 11.78 -0.56
N ASP A 129 16.35 12.44 -0.98
CA ASP A 129 17.72 12.20 -0.50
C ASP A 129 17.96 12.76 0.91
N GLU A 130 17.17 13.75 1.32
CA GLU A 130 17.30 14.44 2.61
C GLU A 130 16.50 13.75 3.74
N VAL A 131 15.63 12.80 3.42
CA VAL A 131 14.82 12.07 4.41
C VAL A 131 15.27 10.63 4.63
N PRO A 132 15.04 10.06 5.83
CA PRO A 132 15.33 8.66 6.11
C PRO A 132 14.56 7.69 5.21
N ALA A 133 15.08 6.49 5.02
CA ALA A 133 14.51 5.48 4.12
C ALA A 133 13.05 5.14 4.42
N TYR A 134 12.63 5.07 5.68
CA TYR A 134 11.24 4.75 6.07
C TYR A 134 10.21 5.82 5.65
N GLN A 135 10.66 7.04 5.34
CA GLN A 135 9.76 8.09 4.83
C GLN A 135 9.62 8.06 3.31
N ARG A 136 10.55 7.43 2.60
CA ARG A 136 10.64 7.52 1.13
C ARG A 136 9.52 6.73 0.48
N ARG A 137 8.93 7.31 -0.57
CA ARG A 137 7.98 6.63 -1.45
C ARG A 137 8.58 6.47 -2.85
N PRO A 138 8.27 5.37 -3.55
CA PRO A 138 8.68 5.20 -4.95
C PRO A 138 8.21 6.38 -5.81
N PHE A 139 9.07 6.88 -6.71
CA PHE A 139 8.79 7.94 -7.68
C PHE A 139 8.43 9.33 -7.14
N ILE A 140 8.33 9.49 -5.81
CA ILE A 140 8.10 10.78 -5.14
C ILE A 140 9.44 11.39 -4.76
N LEU A 141 9.77 12.55 -5.33
CA LEU A 141 11.13 13.11 -5.28
C LEU A 141 11.29 14.33 -4.37
N LYS A 142 10.24 15.13 -4.17
CA LYS A 142 10.26 16.42 -3.49
C LYS A 142 9.13 16.55 -2.46
N PHE A 143 9.17 17.66 -1.71
CA PHE A 143 8.16 18.07 -0.73
C PHE A 143 8.01 17.13 0.48
N TYR A 144 9.08 16.42 0.83
CA TYR A 144 9.15 15.66 2.08
C TYR A 144 9.33 16.59 3.27
N ARG A 145 8.73 16.26 4.41
CA ARG A 145 8.85 17.06 5.64
C ARG A 145 10.16 16.73 6.36
N LEU A 146 10.97 17.76 6.60
CA LEU A 146 12.25 17.66 7.33
C LEU A 146 12.08 17.81 8.84
N GLU A 147 10.91 18.26 9.27
CA GLU A 147 10.61 18.54 10.66
C GLU A 147 9.76 17.44 11.30
N VAL A 148 9.87 17.34 12.63
CA VAL A 148 8.96 16.53 13.44
C VAL A 148 7.50 16.98 13.25
N PRO A 149 6.52 16.09 13.49
CA PRO A 149 5.11 16.43 13.27
C PRO A 149 4.67 17.67 14.05
N ARG A 150 4.10 18.65 13.35
CA ARG A 150 3.58 19.91 13.89
C ARG A 150 2.14 20.13 13.41
N LEU A 151 1.35 20.90 14.15
CA LEU A 151 -0.04 21.23 13.78
C LEU A 151 -0.15 21.95 12.44
N ARG A 152 0.88 22.73 12.06
CA ARG A 152 0.92 23.43 10.78
C ARG A 152 0.89 22.49 9.56
N HIS A 153 1.21 21.21 9.72
CA HIS A 153 1.19 20.22 8.63
C HIS A 153 -0.24 19.92 8.16
N PHE A 154 -1.27 20.13 9.00
CA PHE A 154 -2.66 20.03 8.54
C PHE A 154 -3.02 21.09 7.49
N TRP A 155 -2.33 22.23 7.48
CA TRP A 155 -2.74 23.39 6.69
C TRP A 155 -1.69 23.81 5.66
N ARG A 156 -0.60 23.05 5.51
CA ARG A 156 0.48 23.36 4.56
C ARG A 156 0.72 22.20 3.61
N LEU A 157 0.93 22.55 2.34
CA LEU A 157 1.19 21.58 1.28
C LEU A 157 2.52 20.87 1.47
N HIS A 158 2.49 19.55 1.41
CA HIS A 158 3.62 18.63 1.44
C HIS A 158 3.19 17.30 0.79
N ASN A 159 4.11 16.38 0.56
CA ASN A 159 3.83 15.12 -0.14
C ASN A 159 2.70 14.26 0.49
N GLU A 160 2.57 14.29 1.81
CA GLU A 160 1.52 13.57 2.55
C GLU A 160 0.21 14.37 2.74
N PHE A 161 0.09 15.59 2.20
CA PHE A 161 -1.04 16.49 2.50
C PHE A 161 -2.36 15.93 1.96
N GLY A 162 -2.34 15.49 0.69
CA GLY A 162 -3.52 14.87 0.09
C GLY A 162 -3.94 13.61 0.82
N ASN A 163 -2.99 12.75 1.24
CA ASN A 163 -3.28 11.51 1.97
C ASN A 163 -4.04 11.77 3.27
N MET A 164 -3.63 12.81 4.02
CA MET A 164 -4.35 13.24 5.23
C MET A 164 -5.76 13.74 4.89
N TRP A 165 -5.87 14.71 3.97
CA TRP A 165 -7.14 15.37 3.71
C TRP A 165 -8.19 14.48 3.06
N THR A 166 -7.80 13.55 2.19
CA THR A 166 -8.74 12.57 1.62
C THR A 166 -9.40 11.73 2.71
N HIS A 167 -8.66 11.32 3.74
CA HIS A 167 -9.22 10.56 4.85
C HIS A 167 -9.92 11.42 5.92
N ILE A 168 -9.54 12.69 6.11
CA ILE A 168 -10.32 13.62 6.94
C ILE A 168 -11.72 13.83 6.34
N VAL A 169 -11.80 14.06 5.03
CA VAL A 169 -13.08 14.22 4.33
C VAL A 169 -13.89 12.92 4.42
N ALA A 170 -13.27 11.76 4.16
CA ALA A 170 -13.91 10.46 4.31
C ALA A 170 -14.48 10.26 5.73
N LEU A 171 -13.71 10.58 6.77
CA LEU A 171 -14.12 10.48 8.17
C LEU A 171 -15.38 11.32 8.44
N VAL A 172 -15.42 12.58 8.00
CA VAL A 172 -16.56 13.47 8.20
C VAL A 172 -17.79 12.97 7.45
N LEU A 173 -17.64 12.58 6.19
CA LEU A 173 -18.75 12.11 5.36
C LEU A 173 -19.32 10.78 5.87
N THR A 174 -18.47 9.84 6.27
CA THR A 174 -18.90 8.56 6.87
C THR A 174 -19.58 8.80 8.22
N ALA A 175 -19.08 9.71 9.05
CA ALA A 175 -19.72 10.04 10.33
C ALA A 175 -21.10 10.66 10.12
N TRP A 176 -21.22 11.60 9.18
CA TRP A 176 -22.50 12.19 8.79
C TRP A 176 -23.47 11.11 8.33
N ARG A 177 -23.04 10.23 7.40
CA ARG A 177 -23.89 9.18 6.85
C ARG A 177 -24.33 8.17 7.89
N PHE A 178 -23.43 7.80 8.81
CA PHE A 178 -23.74 6.91 9.92
C PHE A 178 -24.78 7.52 10.86
N LEU A 179 -24.62 8.78 11.24
CA LEU A 179 -25.58 9.51 12.06
C LEU A 179 -26.94 9.69 11.36
N ALA A 180 -26.95 9.82 10.04
CA ALA A 180 -28.19 9.85 9.28
C ALA A 180 -28.91 8.50 9.36
N TRP A 181 -28.19 7.38 9.13
CA TRP A 181 -28.75 6.03 9.23
C TRP A 181 -29.33 5.71 10.61
N ILE A 182 -28.61 6.06 11.68
CA ILE A 182 -29.11 5.87 13.06
C ILE A 182 -30.44 6.59 13.27
N ARG A 183 -30.60 7.79 12.70
CA ARG A 183 -31.83 8.59 12.87
C ARG A 183 -33.00 8.12 12.00
N SER A 184 -32.72 7.55 10.82
CA SER A 184 -33.76 7.14 9.86
C SER A 184 -34.20 5.69 10.02
N ASP A 185 -33.26 4.78 10.23
CA ASP A 185 -33.48 3.34 10.02
C ASP A 185 -33.35 2.48 11.28
N LEU A 186 -32.76 3.02 12.36
CA LEU A 186 -32.72 2.32 13.64
C LEU A 186 -34.00 2.68 14.42
N PRO A 187 -34.96 1.75 14.59
CA PRO A 187 -36.23 2.08 15.23
C PRO A 187 -36.00 2.44 16.69
N GLY A 188 -36.42 3.64 17.09
CA GLY A 188 -36.34 4.10 18.48
C GLY A 188 -37.14 3.21 19.45
N ASP A 189 -38.30 2.70 18.99
CA ASP A 189 -39.28 2.02 19.86
C ASP A 189 -39.79 0.66 19.32
N ALA A 190 -39.36 0.20 18.14
CA ALA A 190 -39.84 -1.07 17.58
C ALA A 190 -38.88 -2.22 17.93
N GLU A 191 -39.41 -3.29 18.54
CA GLU A 191 -38.62 -4.49 18.81
C GLU A 191 -38.09 -5.11 17.51
N LEU A 192 -36.76 -5.06 17.36
CA LEU A 192 -36.06 -5.73 16.27
C LEU A 192 -36.08 -7.25 16.50
N SER A 193 -36.35 -8.02 15.44
CA SER A 193 -36.16 -9.47 15.50
C SER A 193 -34.70 -9.80 15.82
N PRO A 194 -34.40 -10.94 16.48
CA PRO A 194 -33.03 -11.29 16.84
C PRO A 194 -32.04 -11.22 15.66
N ALA A 195 -32.46 -11.68 14.48
CA ALA A 195 -31.65 -11.60 13.26
C ALA A 195 -31.36 -10.15 12.83
N ARG A 196 -32.37 -9.28 12.82
CA ARG A 196 -32.18 -7.86 12.45
C ARG A 196 -31.32 -7.13 13.49
N SER A 197 -31.43 -7.47 14.77
CA SER A 197 -30.53 -6.96 15.81
C SER A 197 -29.07 -7.32 15.52
N THR A 198 -28.78 -8.57 15.13
CA THR A 198 -27.43 -8.98 14.71
C THR A 198 -26.96 -8.21 13.48
N TYR A 199 -27.83 -8.00 12.48
CA TYR A 199 -27.48 -7.21 11.29
C TYR A 199 -27.20 -5.74 11.62
N ALA A 200 -27.99 -5.13 12.51
CA ALA A 200 -27.76 -3.77 12.97
C ALA A 200 -26.39 -3.64 13.66
N VAL A 201 -26.01 -4.60 14.51
CA VAL A 201 -24.68 -4.65 15.13
C VAL A 201 -23.58 -4.76 14.05
N GLY A 202 -23.79 -5.55 13.01
CA GLY A 202 -22.87 -5.65 11.88
C GLY A 202 -22.70 -4.31 11.14
N VAL A 203 -23.81 -3.62 10.83
CA VAL A 203 -23.78 -2.31 10.16
C VAL A 203 -23.09 -1.25 11.04
N VAL A 204 -23.43 -1.18 12.32
CA VAL A 204 -22.75 -0.31 13.30
C VAL A 204 -21.26 -0.62 13.36
N GLY A 205 -20.91 -1.91 13.45
CA GLY A 205 -19.53 -2.37 13.48
C GLY A 205 -18.75 -1.93 12.25
N PHE A 206 -19.33 -2.02 11.05
CA PHE A 206 -18.70 -1.56 9.80
C PHE A 206 -18.47 -0.04 9.80
N PHE A 207 -19.46 0.76 10.21
CA PHE A 207 -19.30 2.22 10.30
C PHE A 207 -18.23 2.61 11.32
N VAL A 208 -18.25 2.03 12.52
CA VAL A 208 -17.24 2.30 13.56
C VAL A 208 -15.85 1.89 13.08
N ALA A 209 -15.70 0.71 12.49
CA ALA A 209 -14.43 0.25 11.92
C ALA A 209 -13.93 1.22 10.84
N SER A 210 -14.80 1.69 9.95
CA SER A 210 -14.45 2.66 8.90
C SER A 210 -13.95 3.98 9.50
N LEU A 211 -14.66 4.53 10.49
CA LEU A 211 -14.27 5.76 11.17
C LEU A 211 -12.92 5.64 11.87
N VAL A 212 -12.69 4.53 12.58
CA VAL A 212 -11.41 4.25 13.25
C VAL A 212 -10.29 4.14 12.22
N THR A 213 -10.49 3.40 11.13
CA THR A 213 -9.49 3.27 10.05
C THR A 213 -9.11 4.62 9.46
N PHE A 214 -10.07 5.48 9.13
CA PHE A 214 -9.76 6.81 8.61
C PHE A 214 -9.01 7.67 9.63
N ALA A 215 -9.43 7.68 10.90
CA ALA A 215 -8.79 8.47 11.95
C ALA A 215 -7.34 8.02 12.23
N VAL A 216 -7.11 6.70 12.28
CA VAL A 216 -5.77 6.13 12.42
C VAL A 216 -4.90 6.47 11.22
N SER A 217 -5.43 6.33 10.01
CA SER A 217 -4.69 6.65 8.79
C SER A 217 -4.29 8.12 8.69
N VAL A 218 -5.20 9.05 9.03
CA VAL A 218 -4.87 10.50 9.14
C VAL A 218 -3.73 10.72 10.14
N THR A 219 -3.79 10.03 11.29
CA THR A 219 -2.75 10.13 12.32
C THR A 219 -1.42 9.58 11.83
N TYR A 220 -1.42 8.45 11.12
CA TYR A 220 -0.22 7.91 10.48
C TYR A 220 0.39 8.91 9.51
N HIS A 221 -0.38 9.43 8.55
CA HIS A 221 0.14 10.37 7.54
C HIS A 221 0.64 11.69 8.14
N TRP A 222 0.04 12.13 9.25
CA TRP A 222 0.52 13.28 10.01
C TRP A 222 1.82 12.98 10.75
N ARG A 223 1.89 11.83 11.44
CA ARG A 223 3.02 11.41 12.28
C ARG A 223 4.14 10.73 11.49
N HIS A 224 3.98 10.45 10.21
CA HIS A 224 4.97 9.73 9.38
C HIS A 224 6.36 10.40 9.35
N CYS A 225 6.43 11.72 9.55
CA CYS A 225 7.70 12.44 9.68
C CYS A 225 8.30 12.44 11.11
N SER A 226 7.79 11.61 12.02
CA SER A 226 8.34 11.40 13.37
C SER A 226 9.67 10.64 13.35
N ASN A 227 10.04 10.01 14.47
CA ASN A 227 11.11 9.01 14.46
C ASN A 227 10.60 7.69 13.84
N GLU A 228 11.54 6.83 13.42
CA GLU A 228 11.26 5.56 12.74
C GLU A 228 10.40 4.59 13.55
N CYS A 229 10.62 4.50 14.87
CA CYS A 229 9.87 3.61 15.76
C CYS A 229 8.39 4.02 15.79
N GLU A 230 8.14 5.30 16.01
CA GLU A 230 6.78 5.84 16.01
C GLU A 230 6.10 5.73 14.64
N ALA A 231 6.80 6.06 13.55
CA ALA A 231 6.26 5.97 12.19
C ALA A 231 5.86 4.53 11.84
N ARG A 232 6.67 3.53 12.25
CA ARG A 232 6.33 2.11 12.10
C ARG A 232 5.15 1.68 12.97
N CYS A 233 5.06 2.15 14.20
CA CYS A 233 3.93 1.82 15.08
C CYS A 233 2.60 2.30 14.47
N TRP A 234 2.56 3.54 13.97
CA TRP A 234 1.38 4.06 13.29
C TRP A 234 1.11 3.35 11.96
N LEU A 235 2.12 2.97 11.20
CA LEU A 235 1.96 2.17 9.98
C LEU A 235 1.32 0.82 10.29
N CYS A 236 1.83 0.10 11.30
CA CYS A 236 1.26 -1.18 11.73
C CYS A 236 -0.21 -1.01 12.14
N LEU A 237 -0.55 0.06 12.85
CA LEU A 237 -1.92 0.33 13.26
C LEU A 237 -2.82 0.63 12.05
N ASP A 238 -2.37 1.44 11.10
CA ASP A 238 -3.11 1.78 9.88
C ASP A 238 -3.43 0.54 9.04
N ILE A 239 -2.42 -0.29 8.79
CA ILE A 239 -2.58 -1.55 8.04
C ILE A 239 -3.45 -2.54 8.83
N SER A 240 -3.33 -2.61 10.16
CA SER A 240 -4.18 -3.45 11.01
C SER A 240 -5.65 -3.03 10.93
N CYS A 241 -5.93 -1.72 10.98
CA CYS A 241 -7.27 -1.18 10.83
C CYS A 241 -7.86 -1.47 9.45
N CYS A 242 -7.06 -1.43 8.37
CA CYS A 242 -7.49 -1.88 7.05
C CYS A 242 -7.92 -3.36 7.06
N GLY A 243 -7.15 -4.23 7.72
CA GLY A 243 -7.50 -5.66 7.87
C GLY A 243 -8.78 -5.89 8.68
N LEU A 244 -8.95 -5.17 9.80
CA LEU A 244 -10.16 -5.23 10.61
C LEU A 244 -11.39 -4.71 9.86
N LEU A 245 -11.25 -3.64 9.08
CA LEU A 245 -12.32 -3.11 8.24
C LEU A 245 -12.72 -4.12 7.15
N LEU A 246 -11.75 -4.77 6.51
CA LEU A 246 -12.01 -5.82 5.53
C LEU A 246 -12.81 -6.98 6.15
N LEU A 247 -12.38 -7.47 7.32
CA LEU A 247 -13.09 -8.51 8.07
C LEU A 247 -14.50 -8.04 8.47
N GLY A 248 -14.62 -6.82 9.00
CA GLY A 248 -15.90 -6.21 9.35
C GLY A 248 -16.85 -6.09 8.15
N GLY A 249 -16.32 -5.84 6.95
CA GLY A 249 -17.07 -5.91 5.70
C GLY A 249 -17.69 -7.29 5.50
N PHE A 250 -16.88 -8.35 5.49
CA PHE A 250 -17.41 -9.71 5.36
C PHE A 250 -18.46 -10.06 6.44
N LEU A 251 -18.17 -9.77 7.71
CA LEU A 251 -19.02 -10.13 8.83
C LEU A 251 -20.33 -9.32 8.90
N SER A 252 -20.37 -8.12 8.31
CA SER A 252 -21.59 -7.31 8.21
C SER A 252 -22.43 -7.70 6.99
N GLY A 253 -21.82 -7.84 5.82
CA GLY A 253 -22.56 -8.07 4.57
C GLY A 253 -22.91 -9.52 4.29
N VAL A 254 -22.03 -10.49 4.56
CA VAL A 254 -22.29 -11.91 4.21
C VAL A 254 -23.48 -12.48 4.99
N PRO A 255 -23.58 -12.32 6.32
CA PRO A 255 -24.70 -12.85 7.08
C PRO A 255 -26.05 -12.28 6.62
N MET A 256 -26.06 -11.02 6.23
CA MET A 256 -27.27 -10.33 5.77
C MET A 256 -27.61 -10.66 4.31
N GLY A 257 -26.63 -10.55 3.41
CA GLY A 257 -26.82 -10.77 1.98
C GLY A 257 -27.22 -12.19 1.61
N PHE A 258 -26.67 -13.19 2.33
CA PHE A 258 -26.97 -14.62 2.12
C PHE A 258 -27.91 -15.18 3.18
N HIS A 259 -28.70 -14.34 3.86
CA HIS A 259 -29.66 -14.79 4.88
C HIS A 259 -30.56 -15.95 4.40
N CYS A 260 -31.04 -15.89 3.15
CA CYS A 260 -31.90 -16.91 2.56
C CYS A 260 -31.14 -18.16 2.07
N TYR A 261 -29.82 -18.19 2.16
CA TYR A 261 -28.94 -19.25 1.65
C TYR A 261 -27.90 -19.65 2.72
N PRO A 262 -28.28 -20.44 3.73
CA PRO A 262 -27.44 -20.74 4.90
C PRO A 262 -26.10 -21.39 4.55
N GLU A 263 -26.10 -22.30 3.55
CA GLU A 263 -24.86 -22.95 3.12
C GLU A 263 -23.86 -21.97 2.51
N LEU A 264 -24.33 -21.03 1.68
CA LEU A 264 -23.47 -20.02 1.07
C LEU A 264 -22.97 -19.04 2.11
N GLN A 265 -23.84 -18.64 3.04
CA GLN A 265 -23.49 -17.81 4.18
C GLN A 265 -22.33 -18.42 4.97
N LEU A 266 -22.44 -19.70 5.36
CA LEU A 266 -21.37 -20.39 6.08
C LEU A 266 -20.07 -20.45 5.28
N ARG A 267 -20.12 -20.82 3.99
CA ARG A 267 -18.93 -20.88 3.11
C ARG A 267 -18.21 -19.54 3.04
N TYR A 268 -18.94 -18.44 2.90
CA TYR A 268 -18.34 -17.10 2.78
C TYR A 268 -17.89 -16.51 4.12
N VAL A 269 -18.53 -16.87 5.23
CA VAL A 269 -17.98 -16.58 6.57
C VAL A 269 -16.66 -17.33 6.78
N MET A 270 -16.59 -18.61 6.43
CA MET A 270 -15.33 -19.38 6.50
C MET A 270 -14.23 -18.78 5.61
N GLN A 271 -14.57 -18.29 4.42
CA GLN A 271 -13.62 -17.53 3.58
C GLN A 271 -13.06 -16.32 4.33
N SER A 272 -13.91 -15.54 5.00
CA SER A 272 -13.47 -14.34 5.76
C SER A 272 -12.51 -14.69 6.91
N VAL A 273 -12.74 -15.82 7.58
CA VAL A 273 -11.83 -16.34 8.62
C VAL A 273 -10.46 -16.68 8.03
N LEU A 274 -10.41 -17.32 6.85
CA LEU A 274 -9.16 -17.61 6.17
C LEU A 274 -8.40 -16.33 5.77
N VAL A 275 -9.11 -15.33 5.25
CA VAL A 275 -8.52 -14.02 4.93
C VAL A 275 -7.95 -13.36 6.19
N ALA A 276 -8.67 -13.39 7.31
CA ALA A 276 -8.20 -12.84 8.58
C ALA A 276 -6.96 -13.58 9.11
N LEU A 277 -6.94 -14.91 9.07
CA LEU A 277 -5.79 -15.71 9.48
C LEU A 277 -4.56 -15.42 8.60
N ALA A 278 -4.75 -15.29 7.28
CA ALA A 278 -3.67 -14.91 6.37
C ALA A 278 -3.11 -13.52 6.69
N ALA A 279 -3.97 -12.54 6.97
CA ALA A 279 -3.55 -11.21 7.39
C ALA A 279 -2.75 -11.26 8.70
N VAL A 280 -3.25 -11.96 9.73
CA VAL A 280 -2.53 -12.16 11.00
C VAL A 280 -1.17 -12.82 10.79
N GLY A 281 -1.09 -13.85 9.94
CA GLY A 281 0.17 -14.50 9.58
C GLY A 281 1.17 -13.56 8.91
N ALA A 282 0.69 -12.71 8.00
CA ALA A 282 1.51 -11.69 7.34
C ALA A 282 2.07 -10.68 8.35
N PHE A 283 1.22 -10.16 9.26
CA PHE A 283 1.67 -9.26 10.33
C PHE A 283 2.68 -9.93 11.26
N ALA A 284 2.42 -11.17 11.67
CA ALA A 284 3.33 -11.92 12.52
C ALA A 284 4.71 -12.09 11.86
N SER A 285 4.76 -12.41 10.57
CA SER A 285 6.01 -12.53 9.81
C SER A 285 6.80 -11.21 9.76
N GLU A 286 6.10 -10.09 9.60
CA GLU A 286 6.72 -8.76 9.55
C GLU A 286 7.29 -8.38 10.92
N THR A 287 6.58 -8.70 12.01
CA THR A 287 7.09 -8.48 13.38
C THR A 287 8.25 -9.41 13.75
N ALA A 288 8.28 -10.63 13.21
CA ALA A 288 9.35 -11.60 13.44
C ALA A 288 10.63 -11.29 12.64
N ALA A 289 10.65 -10.18 11.88
CA ALA A 289 11.73 -9.80 10.98
C ALA A 289 12.07 -10.87 9.91
N THR A 290 11.14 -11.78 9.63
CA THR A 290 11.28 -12.79 8.59
C THR A 290 10.89 -12.18 7.24
N ARG A 291 11.89 -11.56 6.59
CA ARG A 291 11.93 -11.09 5.18
C ARG A 291 10.57 -10.95 4.44
N GLY A 292 10.13 -9.70 4.27
CA GLY A 292 9.17 -9.27 3.24
C GLY A 292 8.01 -8.42 3.77
N ASP A 293 7.60 -7.41 3.00
CA ASP A 293 6.37 -6.62 3.22
C ASP A 293 5.18 -7.40 2.65
N TRP A 294 4.72 -8.40 3.42
CA TRP A 294 3.62 -9.30 3.02
C TRP A 294 2.24 -8.79 3.43
N SER A 295 2.18 -7.87 4.41
CA SER A 295 0.93 -7.35 4.95
C SER A 295 0.10 -6.66 3.86
N THR A 296 0.73 -5.81 3.05
CA THR A 296 0.04 -5.09 1.97
C THR A 296 -0.48 -6.01 0.85
N PRO A 297 0.33 -6.91 0.24
CA PRO A 297 -0.17 -7.85 -0.78
C PRO A 297 -1.30 -8.75 -0.27
N VAL A 298 -1.19 -9.27 0.96
CA VAL A 298 -2.22 -10.15 1.55
C VAL A 298 -3.54 -9.42 1.72
N LEU A 299 -3.52 -8.16 2.16
CA LEU A 299 -4.74 -7.37 2.26
C LEU A 299 -5.37 -7.06 0.90
N ILE A 300 -4.56 -6.78 -0.12
CA ILE A 300 -5.08 -6.57 -1.49
C ILE A 300 -5.73 -7.84 -2.03
N ILE A 301 -5.07 -9.00 -1.89
CA ILE A 301 -5.62 -10.29 -2.31
C ILE A 301 -6.88 -10.62 -1.50
N GLY A 302 -6.87 -10.38 -0.19
CA GLY A 302 -8.03 -10.54 0.69
C GLY A 302 -9.21 -9.68 0.24
N GLY A 303 -8.97 -8.41 -0.10
CA GLY A 303 -9.97 -7.49 -0.66
C GLY A 303 -10.52 -7.97 -2.00
N LEU A 304 -9.66 -8.38 -2.94
CA LEU A 304 -10.08 -8.92 -4.23
C LEU A 304 -10.85 -10.24 -4.09
N SER A 305 -10.61 -11.03 -3.04
CA SER A 305 -11.38 -12.24 -2.77
C SER A 305 -12.86 -11.94 -2.47
N ALA A 306 -13.19 -10.72 -2.01
CA ALA A 306 -14.56 -10.27 -1.77
C ALA A 306 -15.38 -10.13 -3.07
N LEU A 307 -14.72 -10.11 -4.25
CA LEU A 307 -15.40 -10.17 -5.55
C LEU A 307 -16.20 -11.47 -5.70
N ILE A 308 -15.77 -12.57 -5.09
CA ILE A 308 -16.42 -13.88 -5.21
C ILE A 308 -17.84 -13.84 -4.60
N PRO A 309 -18.02 -13.54 -3.29
CA PRO A 309 -19.36 -13.42 -2.72
C PRO A 309 -20.15 -12.26 -3.33
N ALA A 310 -19.51 -11.14 -3.70
CA ALA A 310 -20.22 -10.01 -4.29
C ALA A 310 -20.85 -10.36 -5.64
N LEU A 311 -20.08 -10.97 -6.54
CA LEU A 311 -20.59 -11.42 -7.84
C LEU A 311 -21.62 -12.53 -7.69
N HIS A 312 -21.40 -13.49 -6.79
CA HIS A 312 -22.39 -14.54 -6.55
C HIS A 312 -23.71 -13.97 -6.02
N TRP A 313 -23.65 -12.97 -5.12
CA TRP A 313 -24.85 -12.28 -4.65
C TRP A 313 -25.57 -11.55 -5.78
N LEU A 314 -24.85 -10.88 -6.68
CA LEU A 314 -25.43 -10.21 -7.86
C LEU A 314 -26.11 -11.20 -8.81
N LEU A 315 -25.55 -12.40 -8.99
CA LEU A 315 -26.17 -13.44 -9.82
C LEU A 315 -27.45 -14.02 -9.20
N LEU A 316 -27.55 -14.01 -7.88
CA LEU A 316 -28.74 -14.42 -7.12
C LEU A 316 -29.71 -13.26 -6.86
N CYS A 317 -29.39 -12.05 -7.35
CA CYS A 317 -30.13 -10.85 -7.02
C CYS A 317 -31.55 -10.92 -7.57
N ARG A 318 -32.53 -10.66 -6.69
CA ARG A 318 -33.96 -10.70 -7.01
C ARG A 318 -34.49 -9.30 -7.34
N PRO A 319 -35.63 -9.20 -8.05
CA PRO A 319 -36.31 -7.92 -8.26
C PRO A 319 -36.54 -7.18 -6.93
N GLY A 320 -36.36 -5.86 -6.94
CA GLY A 320 -36.45 -5.00 -5.75
C GLY A 320 -35.13 -4.82 -4.97
N ARG A 321 -34.02 -5.39 -5.46
CA ARG A 321 -32.67 -5.25 -4.86
C ARG A 321 -31.67 -4.54 -5.78
N GLU A 322 -32.14 -3.94 -6.86
CA GLU A 322 -31.34 -3.34 -7.92
C GLU A 322 -30.47 -2.21 -7.40
N ALA A 323 -30.99 -1.39 -6.48
CA ALA A 323 -30.24 -0.30 -5.85
C ALA A 323 -29.02 -0.83 -5.07
N ALA A 324 -29.21 -1.86 -4.23
CA ALA A 324 -28.11 -2.51 -3.52
C ALA A 324 -27.10 -3.16 -4.47
N GLY A 325 -27.58 -3.78 -5.56
CA GLY A 325 -26.73 -4.33 -6.61
C GLY A 325 -25.89 -3.27 -7.33
N ALA A 326 -26.47 -2.12 -7.66
CA ALA A 326 -25.77 -1.00 -8.28
C ALA A 326 -24.65 -0.45 -7.37
N TRP A 327 -24.93 -0.32 -6.07
CA TRP A 327 -23.91 0.04 -5.09
C TRP A 327 -22.78 -0.99 -5.04
N LEU A 328 -23.10 -2.29 -5.06
CA LEU A 328 -22.10 -3.34 -5.04
C LEU A 328 -21.23 -3.37 -6.30
N LEU A 329 -21.79 -3.05 -7.47
CA LEU A 329 -21.00 -2.85 -8.69
C LEU A 329 -20.02 -1.68 -8.57
N LEU A 330 -20.43 -0.60 -7.90
CA LEU A 330 -19.55 0.53 -7.60
C LEU A 330 -18.44 0.13 -6.62
N VAL A 331 -18.72 -0.71 -5.62
CA VAL A 331 -17.69 -1.29 -4.73
C VAL A 331 -16.65 -2.06 -5.55
N ILE A 332 -17.10 -2.93 -6.46
CA ILE A 332 -16.23 -3.73 -7.33
C ILE A 332 -15.35 -2.83 -8.19
N PHE A 333 -15.95 -1.82 -8.83
CA PHE A 333 -15.22 -0.87 -9.67
C PHE A 333 -14.19 -0.07 -8.88
N CYS A 334 -14.61 0.62 -7.82
CA CYS A 334 -13.75 1.47 -7.00
C CYS A 334 -12.65 0.66 -6.31
N GLY A 335 -12.98 -0.49 -5.71
CA GLY A 335 -12.01 -1.35 -5.03
C GLY A 335 -10.95 -1.91 -5.98
N SER A 336 -11.37 -2.42 -7.15
CA SER A 336 -10.43 -2.95 -8.15
C SER A 336 -9.53 -1.86 -8.71
N LEU A 337 -10.08 -0.67 -8.97
CA LEU A 337 -9.31 0.46 -9.47
C LEU A 337 -8.31 0.96 -8.41
N ALA A 338 -8.71 1.05 -7.14
CA ALA A 338 -7.81 1.36 -6.03
C ALA A 338 -6.61 0.40 -6.02
N SER A 339 -6.85 -0.91 -5.98
CA SER A 339 -5.79 -1.94 -6.02
C SER A 339 -4.92 -1.85 -7.26
N ALA A 340 -5.50 -1.50 -8.40
CA ALA A 340 -4.78 -1.37 -9.65
C ALA A 340 -3.83 -0.17 -9.69
N VAL A 341 -4.25 1.00 -9.19
CA VAL A 341 -3.43 2.22 -9.19
C VAL A 341 -2.32 2.15 -8.15
N TYR A 342 -2.65 1.67 -6.94
CA TYR A 342 -1.73 1.58 -5.81
C TYR A 342 -0.57 0.61 -6.07
N SER A 343 -0.90 -0.64 -6.44
CA SER A 343 0.10 -1.69 -6.66
C SER A 343 1.05 -1.40 -7.82
N ARG A 344 0.69 -0.48 -8.72
CA ARG A 344 1.50 -0.11 -9.89
C ARG A 344 2.17 1.25 -9.76
N SER A 345 1.91 1.99 -8.69
CA SER A 345 2.37 3.38 -8.48
C SER A 345 2.01 4.30 -9.65
N ILE A 346 0.79 4.19 -10.16
CA ILE A 346 0.30 5.01 -11.28
C ILE A 346 -0.45 6.22 -10.71
N PRO A 347 -0.18 7.45 -11.19
CA PRO A 347 0.58 7.81 -12.41
C PRO A 347 2.07 8.16 -12.20
N GLU A 348 2.55 8.28 -10.97
CA GLU A 348 3.90 8.77 -10.65
C GLU A 348 5.02 7.92 -11.24
N ARG A 349 4.78 6.64 -11.47
CA ARG A 349 5.71 5.74 -12.19
C ARG A 349 6.04 6.22 -13.60
N TYR A 350 5.08 6.84 -14.30
CA TYR A 350 5.28 7.31 -15.67
C TYR A 350 5.87 8.71 -15.74
N ARG A 351 5.67 9.53 -14.70
CA ARG A 351 6.28 10.87 -14.58
C ARG A 351 6.76 11.13 -13.15
N PRO A 352 7.93 10.57 -12.77
CA PRO A 352 8.49 10.80 -11.44
C PRO A 352 8.66 12.29 -11.14
N GLY A 353 8.41 12.71 -9.90
CA GLY A 353 8.51 14.10 -9.49
C GLY A 353 7.31 15.00 -9.82
N HIS A 354 6.43 14.60 -10.75
CA HIS A 354 5.29 15.45 -11.16
C HIS A 354 4.10 15.37 -10.20
N PHE A 355 3.92 14.20 -9.58
CA PHE A 355 2.79 13.92 -8.69
C PHE A 355 3.19 13.92 -7.20
N ASP A 356 4.29 14.62 -6.87
CA ASP A 356 4.89 14.59 -5.54
C ASP A 356 3.95 15.14 -4.45
N MET A 357 3.11 16.13 -4.79
CA MET A 357 2.15 16.72 -3.84
C MET A 357 0.71 16.27 -4.07
N VAL A 358 0.28 16.09 -5.32
CA VAL A 358 -1.12 15.84 -5.68
C VAL A 358 -1.20 14.78 -6.77
N GLY A 359 -2.15 13.85 -6.64
CA GLY A 359 -2.51 12.90 -7.68
C GLY A 359 -1.59 11.68 -7.81
N ASN A 360 -0.75 11.41 -6.80
CA ASN A 360 -0.02 10.14 -6.74
C ASN A 360 -0.95 8.97 -6.42
N SER A 361 -0.47 7.75 -6.68
CA SER A 361 -1.22 6.51 -6.51
C SER A 361 -1.75 6.30 -5.10
N HIS A 362 -1.03 6.76 -4.07
CA HIS A 362 -1.45 6.64 -2.68
C HIS A 362 -2.66 7.52 -2.39
N GLN A 363 -2.68 8.76 -2.92
CA GLN A 363 -3.86 9.63 -2.85
C GLN A 363 -5.03 9.07 -3.64
N LEU A 364 -4.79 8.54 -4.84
CA LEU A 364 -5.83 7.92 -5.65
C LEU A 364 -6.39 6.68 -4.97
N TRP A 365 -5.54 5.88 -4.31
CA TRP A 365 -5.97 4.76 -3.47
C TRP A 365 -6.95 5.23 -2.39
N HIS A 366 -6.61 6.29 -1.63
CA HIS A 366 -7.51 6.83 -0.61
C HIS A 366 -8.87 7.26 -1.16
N VAL A 367 -8.88 7.93 -2.32
CA VAL A 367 -10.12 8.38 -2.96
C VAL A 367 -10.98 7.19 -3.42
N PHE A 368 -10.39 6.24 -4.14
CA PHE A 368 -11.14 5.09 -4.66
C PHE A 368 -11.55 4.12 -3.56
N ILE A 369 -10.71 3.87 -2.56
CA ILE A 369 -11.07 2.98 -1.44
C ILE A 369 -12.17 3.59 -0.59
N TYR A 370 -12.18 4.92 -0.39
CA TYR A 370 -13.31 5.61 0.22
C TYR A 370 -14.59 5.45 -0.61
N GLY A 371 -14.51 5.60 -1.94
CA GLY A 371 -15.65 5.36 -2.84
C GLY A 371 -16.22 3.94 -2.69
N ALA A 372 -15.35 2.93 -2.56
CA ALA A 372 -15.76 1.56 -2.30
C ALA A 372 -16.42 1.41 -0.91
N ILE A 373 -15.84 2.00 0.14
CA ILE A 373 -16.40 1.96 1.50
C ILE A 373 -17.77 2.65 1.56
N ALA A 374 -17.91 3.83 0.96
CA ALA A 374 -19.16 4.58 0.90
C ALA A 374 -20.25 3.83 0.13
N ALA A 375 -19.92 3.28 -1.05
CA ALA A 375 -20.85 2.46 -1.81
C ALA A 375 -21.26 1.20 -1.04
N TYR A 376 -20.31 0.58 -0.31
CA TYR A 376 -20.61 -0.58 0.53
C TYR A 376 -21.52 -0.22 1.71
N SER A 377 -21.33 0.94 2.35
CA SER A 377 -22.24 1.47 3.36
C SER A 377 -23.66 1.61 2.83
N GLU A 378 -23.83 2.16 1.62
CA GLU A 378 -25.16 2.27 1.00
C GLU A 378 -25.77 0.90 0.68
N ALA A 379 -24.98 -0.03 0.16
CA ALA A 379 -25.44 -1.40 -0.09
C ALA A 379 -25.90 -2.07 1.21
N LEU A 380 -25.11 -1.98 2.28
CA LEU A 380 -25.44 -2.52 3.60
C LEU A 380 -26.74 -1.95 4.15
N VAL A 381 -26.87 -0.61 4.18
CA VAL A 381 -28.07 0.05 4.69
C VAL A 381 -29.30 -0.31 3.85
N THR A 382 -29.17 -0.32 2.52
CA THR A 382 -30.27 -0.68 1.62
C THR A 382 -30.73 -2.12 1.88
N VAL A 383 -29.81 -3.08 1.96
CA VAL A 383 -30.18 -4.48 2.24
C VAL A 383 -30.77 -4.62 3.64
N PHE A 384 -30.23 -3.91 4.64
CA PHE A 384 -30.76 -3.91 6.00
C PHE A 384 -32.23 -3.46 6.03
N SER A 385 -32.58 -2.38 5.34
CA SER A 385 -33.96 -1.90 5.27
C SER A 385 -34.86 -2.90 4.53
N LEU A 386 -34.36 -3.57 3.49
CA LEU A 386 -35.09 -4.63 2.78
C LEU A 386 -35.36 -5.87 3.65
N THR A 387 -34.49 -6.18 4.63
CA THR A 387 -34.71 -7.32 5.56
C THR A 387 -35.91 -7.12 6.49
N ALA A 388 -36.48 -5.92 6.56
CA ALA A 388 -37.72 -5.67 7.30
C ALA A 388 -38.94 -6.31 6.61
N SER A 389 -38.87 -6.56 5.30
CA SER A 389 -39.97 -7.14 4.53
C SER A 389 -40.06 -8.65 4.75
N PRO A 390 -41.25 -9.22 5.03
CA PRO A 390 -41.44 -10.67 5.09
C PRO A 390 -41.20 -11.34 3.73
N ALA A 391 -41.29 -10.59 2.63
CA ALA A 391 -40.98 -11.07 1.29
C ALA A 391 -39.48 -11.08 0.98
N PHE A 392 -38.60 -10.74 1.94
CA PHE A 392 -37.16 -10.67 1.69
C PHE A 392 -36.61 -11.98 1.12
N CYS A 393 -37.08 -13.14 1.60
CA CYS A 393 -36.66 -14.45 1.07
C CYS A 393 -37.63 -15.08 0.07
N LEU A 394 -38.68 -14.37 -0.36
CA LEU A 394 -39.61 -14.84 -1.40
C LEU A 394 -39.12 -14.52 -2.81
#